data_AF-A0A3P3U8U4-F1
#
_entry.id   AF-A0A3P3U8U4-F1
#
_cell.length_a   1.000
_cell.length_b   1.000
_cell.length_c   1.000
_cell.angle_alpha   90.00
_cell.angle_beta   90.00
_cell.angle_gamma   90.00
#
_symmetry.space_group_name_H-M   'P 1'
#
loop_
_entity.id
_entity.type
_entity.pdbx_description
1 polymer ?
#
loop_
_entity_poly.entity_id
_entity_poly.type
_entity_poly.pdbx_seq_one_letter_code
_entity_poly.pdbx_strand_id
1 'polypeptide(L)'
;MNKTFIENRLKNALKRLYYFDHVIISNNSHERSITHRLAIHLGEVFYEGWDIDVEYNRNLGDTKKIDVINKLVKGLKGKIDNNEDIISGRRSVYPDIIVHRRNFAENLLVVEVKKMNVSEQLEQYDIDKLKAYITEETLKYQYAAFIKIGDPENNPKFDYKVISRDEWLTQGELNFG
;
A
#
# COMPACT_ATOMS: atom_id res chain seq x y z
N MET A 1 -9.84 14.73 -5.09
CA MET A 1 -8.45 15.21 -5.30
C MET A 1 -7.96 14.66 -6.64
N ASN A 2 -6.98 15.26 -7.31
CA ASN A 2 -6.43 14.73 -8.58
C ASN A 2 -5.14 13.93 -8.35
N LYS A 3 -4.72 13.14 -9.33
CA LYS A 3 -3.54 12.26 -9.22
C LYS A 3 -2.26 13.02 -8.84
N THR A 4 -2.00 14.15 -9.49
CA THR A 4 -0.82 14.99 -9.22
C THR A 4 -0.77 15.47 -7.77
N PHE A 5 -1.91 15.81 -7.18
CA PHE A 5 -2.00 16.15 -5.76
C PHE A 5 -1.59 14.97 -4.88
N ILE A 6 -2.10 13.77 -5.16
CA ILE A 6 -1.77 12.55 -4.40
C ILE A 6 -0.27 12.22 -4.51
N GLU A 7 0.29 12.26 -5.71
CA GLU A 7 1.72 12.05 -5.94
C GLU A 7 2.58 13.07 -5.19
N ASN A 8 2.18 14.34 -5.17
CA ASN A 8 2.91 15.38 -4.44
C ASN A 8 2.85 15.17 -2.92
N ARG A 9 1.68 14.83 -2.36
CA ARG A 9 1.56 14.52 -0.92
C ARG A 9 2.39 13.29 -0.57
N LEU A 10 2.31 12.22 -1.36
CA LEU A 10 3.09 11.00 -1.16
C LEU A 10 4.60 11.27 -1.21
N LYS A 11 5.06 11.98 -2.24
CA LYS A 11 6.47 12.37 -2.41
C LYS A 11 6.96 13.21 -1.23
N ASN A 12 6.13 14.12 -0.73
CA ASN A 12 6.47 14.94 0.44
C ASN A 12 6.58 14.09 1.71
N ALA A 13 5.67 13.13 1.93
CA ALA A 13 5.76 12.19 3.06
C ALA A 13 7.05 11.34 2.99
N LEU A 14 7.39 10.82 1.81
CA LEU A 14 8.63 10.06 1.59
C LEU A 14 9.88 10.91 1.87
N LYS A 15 9.93 12.14 1.35
CA LYS A 15 11.04 13.06 1.66
C LYS A 15 11.18 13.32 3.16
N ARG A 16 10.06 13.49 3.87
CA ARG A 16 10.06 13.69 5.33
C ARG A 16 10.55 12.45 6.06
N LEU A 17 10.13 11.26 5.66
CA LEU A 17 10.64 9.98 6.20
C LEU A 17 12.16 9.90 6.07
N TYR A 18 12.69 10.18 4.88
CA TYR A 18 14.13 10.16 4.64
C TYR A 18 14.89 11.27 5.38
N TYR A 19 14.26 12.40 5.66
CA TYR A 19 14.90 13.49 6.39
C TYR A 19 14.92 13.23 7.91
N PHE A 20 13.76 12.92 8.49
CA PHE A 20 13.59 12.80 9.94
C PHE A 20 13.91 11.41 10.49
N ASP A 21 13.74 10.36 9.68
CA ASP A 21 13.82 8.97 10.12
C ASP A 21 14.87 8.14 9.35
N HIS A 22 15.86 8.76 8.71
CA HIS A 22 16.87 8.05 7.90
C HIS A 22 17.50 6.83 8.61
N VAL A 23 17.71 6.91 9.93
CA VAL A 23 18.31 5.84 10.74
C VAL A 23 17.54 4.53 10.65
N ILE A 24 16.20 4.57 10.56
CA ILE A 24 15.40 3.34 10.48
C ILE A 24 15.61 2.64 9.12
N ILE A 25 15.88 3.43 8.07
CA ILE A 25 16.13 2.95 6.72
C ILE A 25 17.55 2.40 6.64
N SER A 26 18.55 3.16 7.12
CA SER A 26 19.97 2.77 7.08
C SER A 26 20.28 1.53 7.92
N ASN A 27 19.59 1.35 9.05
CA ASN A 27 19.73 0.16 9.89
C ASN A 27 19.01 -1.08 9.35
N ASN A 28 18.49 -1.01 8.12
CA ASN A 28 17.73 -2.07 7.48
C ASN A 28 16.57 -2.58 8.36
N SER A 29 15.91 -1.67 9.09
CA SER A 29 14.81 -2.02 10.01
C SER A 29 13.70 -2.78 9.31
N HIS A 30 12.91 -3.55 10.04
CA HIS A 30 11.80 -4.31 9.46
C HIS A 30 10.80 -3.39 8.73
N GLU A 31 10.20 -3.88 7.64
CA GLU A 31 9.27 -3.10 6.79
C GLU A 31 8.17 -2.44 7.62
N ARG A 32 7.53 -3.18 8.53
CA ARG A 32 6.57 -2.65 9.52
C ARG A 32 7.03 -1.37 10.24
N SER A 33 8.28 -1.28 10.66
CA SER A 33 8.81 -0.09 11.33
C SER A 33 8.88 1.10 10.38
N ILE A 34 9.31 0.86 9.14
CA ILE A 34 9.37 1.88 8.08
C ILE A 34 7.95 2.32 7.70
N THR A 35 7.03 1.38 7.50
CA THR A 35 5.62 1.60 7.20
C THR A 35 4.94 2.45 8.27
N HIS A 36 5.15 2.13 9.55
CA HIS A 36 4.63 2.92 10.66
C HIS A 36 5.12 4.38 10.60
N ARG A 37 6.42 4.60 10.41
CA ARG A 37 6.97 5.95 10.33
C ARG A 37 6.51 6.69 9.07
N LEU A 38 6.35 6.00 7.95
CA LEU A 38 5.77 6.59 6.74
C LEU A 38 4.32 7.03 6.99
N ALA A 39 3.51 6.22 7.68
CA ALA A 39 2.13 6.57 8.02
C ALA A 39 2.04 7.85 8.86
N ILE A 40 2.97 8.07 9.79
CA ILE A 40 3.06 9.32 10.55
C ILE A 40 3.28 10.51 9.61
N HIS A 41 4.25 10.42 8.69
CA HIS A 41 4.52 11.50 7.73
C HIS A 41 3.38 11.71 6.71
N LEU A 42 2.65 10.65 6.38
CA LEU A 42 1.42 10.74 5.59
C LEU A 42 0.35 11.51 6.36
N GLY A 43 0.18 11.28 7.66
CA GLY A 43 -0.75 12.05 8.50
C GLY A 43 -0.49 13.56 8.47
N GLU A 44 0.79 13.94 8.51
CA GLU A 44 1.21 15.35 8.45
C GLU A 44 0.86 16.03 7.11
N VAL A 45 0.83 15.26 6.02
CA VAL A 45 0.53 15.81 4.69
C VAL A 45 -0.90 15.53 4.24
N PHE A 46 -1.67 14.66 4.88
CA PHE A 46 -3.09 14.41 4.58
C PHE A 46 -4.00 14.99 5.68
N TYR A 47 -3.71 16.20 6.15
CA TYR A 47 -4.37 16.85 7.29
C TYR A 47 -5.85 17.27 7.08
N GLU A 48 -6.39 17.18 5.87
CA GLU A 48 -7.72 17.70 5.50
C GLU A 48 -8.86 16.72 5.87
N GLY A 49 -8.84 16.21 7.11
CA GLY A 49 -9.83 15.26 7.60
C GLY A 49 -9.72 13.87 6.97
N TRP A 50 -8.51 13.44 6.63
CA TRP A 50 -8.21 12.05 6.27
C TRP A 50 -7.55 11.34 7.45
N ASP A 51 -7.97 10.11 7.67
CA ASP A 51 -7.36 9.17 8.61
C ASP A 51 -6.31 8.32 7.87
N ILE A 52 -5.19 8.07 8.55
CA ILE A 52 -4.09 7.28 8.03
C ILE A 52 -3.90 6.11 8.99
N ASP A 53 -4.15 4.90 8.51
CA ASP A 53 -4.09 3.70 9.33
C ASP A 53 -3.18 2.64 8.70
N VAL A 54 -2.40 1.96 9.56
CA VAL A 54 -1.46 0.89 9.19
C VAL A 54 -2.08 -0.45 9.52
N GLU A 55 -1.93 -1.43 8.61
CA GLU A 55 -2.49 -2.80 8.77
C GLU A 55 -3.95 -2.77 9.27
N TYR A 56 -4.73 -1.80 8.78
CA TYR A 56 -6.02 -1.49 9.37
C TYR A 56 -7.06 -2.55 9.02
N ASN A 57 -7.41 -3.37 10.01
CA ASN A 57 -8.61 -4.17 9.93
C ASN A 57 -9.82 -3.25 10.14
N ARG A 58 -10.35 -2.71 9.04
CA ARG A 58 -11.48 -1.77 9.05
C ARG A 58 -12.75 -2.31 9.67
N ASN A 59 -12.88 -3.63 9.85
CA ASN A 59 -14.16 -4.24 10.16
C ASN A 59 -14.03 -5.24 11.32
N LEU A 60 -14.26 -4.77 12.54
CA LEU A 60 -14.50 -5.61 13.72
C LEU A 60 -15.84 -6.40 13.64
N GLY A 61 -16.38 -6.67 12.44
CA GLY A 61 -17.67 -7.36 12.30
C GLY A 61 -18.15 -7.71 10.88
N ASP A 62 -17.53 -7.20 9.80
CA ASP A 62 -17.93 -7.50 8.42
C ASP A 62 -16.91 -8.41 7.73
N THR A 63 -16.84 -9.66 8.21
CA THR A 63 -15.97 -10.74 7.71
C THR A 63 -16.15 -11.01 6.21
N LYS A 64 -17.30 -10.67 5.64
CA LYS A 64 -17.62 -10.88 4.22
C LYS A 64 -16.70 -10.10 3.28
N LYS A 65 -16.29 -8.87 3.62
CA LYS A 65 -15.40 -8.07 2.75
C LYS A 65 -13.97 -8.61 2.73
N ILE A 66 -13.47 -9.05 3.88
CA ILE A 66 -12.16 -9.72 3.98
C ILE A 66 -12.20 -11.02 3.19
N ASP A 67 -13.29 -11.79 3.26
CA ASP A 67 -13.48 -12.98 2.44
C ASP A 67 -13.52 -12.67 0.94
N VAL A 68 -14.12 -11.53 0.54
CA VAL A 68 -14.13 -11.08 -0.86
C VAL A 68 -12.72 -10.70 -1.32
N ILE A 69 -11.96 -9.90 -0.56
CA ILE A 69 -10.57 -9.56 -0.91
C ILE A 69 -9.71 -10.82 -0.95
N ASN A 70 -9.84 -11.70 0.04
CA ASN A 70 -9.17 -13.00 0.05
C ASN A 70 -9.50 -13.81 -1.21
N LYS A 71 -10.77 -13.87 -1.62
CA LYS A 71 -11.20 -14.58 -2.84
C LYS A 71 -10.70 -13.91 -4.10
N LEU A 72 -10.72 -12.58 -4.17
CA LEU A 72 -10.24 -11.81 -5.33
C LEU A 72 -8.74 -11.98 -5.49
N VAL A 73 -7.96 -11.77 -4.43
CA VAL A 73 -6.52 -11.99 -4.44
C VAL A 73 -6.20 -13.45 -4.75
N LYS A 74 -6.96 -14.43 -4.22
CA LYS A 74 -6.82 -15.85 -4.59
C LYS A 74 -7.22 -16.16 -6.03
N GLY A 75 -8.23 -15.49 -6.59
CA GLY A 75 -8.71 -15.68 -7.97
C GLY A 75 -7.81 -15.01 -9.02
N LEU A 76 -7.07 -13.98 -8.62
CA LEU A 76 -5.99 -13.36 -9.40
C LEU A 76 -4.74 -14.25 -9.43
N LYS A 77 -4.62 -15.24 -8.53
CA LYS A 77 -3.51 -16.21 -8.55
C LYS A 77 -3.64 -17.17 -9.73
N GLY A 78 -2.79 -17.02 -10.73
CA GLY A 78 -2.15 -18.19 -11.33
C GLY A 78 -1.09 -18.73 -10.38
N LYS A 79 -1.38 -19.82 -9.64
CA LYS A 79 -0.40 -20.65 -8.88
C LYS A 79 0.57 -19.89 -7.94
N ILE A 80 0.15 -19.59 -6.71
CA ILE A 80 1.07 -19.46 -5.58
C ILE A 80 0.60 -20.41 -4.47
N ASP A 81 1.34 -21.50 -4.31
CA ASP A 81 1.02 -22.71 -3.53
C ASP A 81 0.96 -22.53 -2.00
N ASN A 82 1.47 -21.44 -1.44
CA ASN A 82 1.72 -21.41 0.00
C ASN A 82 0.60 -20.72 0.78
N ASN A 83 -0.50 -21.45 1.02
CA ASN A 83 -1.48 -21.10 2.06
C ASN A 83 -0.81 -20.91 3.44
N GLU A 84 0.35 -21.54 3.68
CA GLU A 84 1.13 -21.43 4.93
C GLU A 84 1.59 -20.00 5.26
N ASP A 85 1.96 -19.17 4.28
CA ASP A 85 2.42 -17.80 4.58
C ASP A 85 1.25 -16.89 5.00
N ILE A 86 0.04 -17.14 4.50
CA ILE A 86 -1.16 -16.44 4.94
C ILE A 86 -1.57 -16.96 6.33
N ILE A 87 -1.56 -18.28 6.54
CA ILE A 87 -1.92 -18.91 7.82
C ILE A 87 -0.93 -18.52 8.93
N SER A 88 0.37 -18.43 8.60
CA SER A 88 1.43 -17.98 9.53
C SER A 88 1.48 -16.47 9.72
N GLY A 89 0.64 -15.70 9.00
CA GLY A 89 0.62 -14.24 9.07
C GLY A 89 1.83 -13.54 8.42
N ARG A 90 2.67 -14.28 7.69
CA ARG A 90 3.78 -13.73 6.89
C ARG A 90 3.29 -12.92 5.68
N ARG A 91 2.10 -13.24 5.15
CA ARG A 91 1.41 -12.45 4.12
C ARG A 91 0.02 -12.10 4.58
N SER A 92 -0.22 -10.81 4.73
CA SER A 92 -1.50 -10.24 5.08
C SER A 92 -2.26 -9.81 3.81
N VAL A 93 -3.59 -9.93 3.83
CA VAL A 93 -4.49 -9.32 2.84
C VAL A 93 -4.84 -7.87 3.16
N TYR A 94 -4.42 -7.38 4.32
CA TYR A 94 -4.48 -5.97 4.66
C TYR A 94 -3.31 -5.24 3.98
N PRO A 95 -3.55 -4.07 3.40
CA PRO A 95 -2.51 -3.23 2.85
C PRO A 95 -1.67 -2.64 3.97
N ASP A 96 -0.47 -2.20 3.61
CA ASP A 96 0.45 -1.59 4.56
C ASP A 96 -0.09 -0.29 5.14
N ILE A 97 -0.64 0.59 4.30
CA ILE A 97 -1.21 1.88 4.73
C ILE A 97 -2.47 2.19 3.92
N ILE A 98 -3.47 2.76 4.59
CA ILE A 98 -4.64 3.35 3.94
C ILE A 98 -4.80 4.81 4.32
N VAL A 99 -5.29 5.60 3.37
CA VAL A 99 -5.79 6.97 3.57
C VAL A 99 -7.29 6.96 3.28
N HIS A 100 -8.10 7.18 4.29
CA HIS A 100 -9.55 7.00 4.25
C HIS A 100 -10.25 7.89 5.26
N ARG A 101 -11.58 7.86 5.32
CA ARG A 101 -12.33 8.43 6.44
C ARG A 101 -12.98 7.32 7.25
N ARG A 102 -12.59 7.22 8.53
CA ARG A 102 -13.18 6.25 9.46
C ARG A 102 -14.67 6.50 9.59
N ASN A 103 -15.45 5.42 9.62
CA ASN A 103 -16.93 5.44 9.66
C ASN A 103 -17.63 5.98 8.39
N PHE A 104 -16.90 6.30 7.32
CA PHE A 104 -17.45 6.68 6.02
C PHE A 104 -17.01 5.69 4.94
N ALA A 105 -17.68 5.70 3.78
CA ALA A 105 -17.30 4.90 2.61
C ALA A 105 -16.28 5.61 1.70
N GLU A 106 -15.61 6.65 2.21
CA GLU A 106 -14.64 7.45 1.45
C GLU A 106 -13.23 6.87 1.60
N ASN A 107 -12.69 6.36 0.49
CA ASN A 107 -11.40 5.67 0.44
C ASN A 107 -10.51 6.34 -0.60
N LEU A 108 -9.45 7.01 -0.15
CA LEU A 108 -8.63 7.84 -1.03
C LEU A 108 -7.48 7.04 -1.63
N LEU A 109 -6.57 6.56 -0.79
CA LEU A 109 -5.30 5.97 -1.23
C LEU A 109 -5.03 4.67 -0.46
N VAL A 110 -4.74 3.60 -1.17
CA VAL A 110 -4.18 2.35 -0.60
C VAL A 110 -2.71 2.25 -0.98
N VAL A 111 -1.86 1.84 -0.05
CA VAL A 111 -0.40 1.83 -0.22
C VAL A 111 0.18 0.47 0.17
N GLU A 112 1.11 0.00 -0.66
CA GLU A 112 2.01 -1.11 -0.37
C GLU A 112 3.46 -0.61 -0.38
N VAL A 113 4.25 -1.03 0.60
CA VAL A 113 5.63 -0.60 0.81
C VAL A 113 6.53 -1.83 0.79
N LYS A 114 7.58 -1.77 -0.03
CA LYS A 114 8.63 -2.78 -0.09
C LYS A 114 10.01 -2.19 0.11
N LYS A 115 10.90 -3.00 0.66
CA LYS A 115 12.33 -2.72 0.55
C LYS A 115 12.81 -2.80 -0.91
N MET A 116 13.83 -2.03 -1.23
CA MET A 116 14.54 -2.19 -2.50
C MET A 116 15.18 -3.59 -2.61
N ASN A 117 15.30 -4.08 -3.85
CA ASN A 117 15.92 -5.37 -4.20
C ASN A 117 15.12 -6.62 -3.80
N VAL A 118 13.81 -6.48 -3.58
CA VAL A 118 12.88 -7.61 -3.46
C VAL A 118 12.62 -8.20 -4.86
N SER A 119 12.42 -9.52 -4.99
CA SER A 119 12.19 -10.17 -6.28
C SER A 119 10.82 -9.83 -6.88
N GLU A 120 10.72 -9.76 -8.20
CA GLU A 120 9.47 -9.44 -8.93
C GLU A 120 8.28 -10.33 -8.53
N GLN A 121 8.53 -11.63 -8.31
CA GLN A 121 7.49 -12.57 -7.87
C GLN A 121 6.91 -12.22 -6.49
N LEU A 122 7.68 -11.59 -5.62
CA LEU A 122 7.22 -11.11 -4.32
C LEU A 122 6.40 -9.82 -4.47
N GLU A 123 6.63 -9.02 -5.52
CA GLU A 123 5.88 -7.79 -5.80
C GLU A 123 4.49 -8.05 -6.38
N GLN A 124 4.32 -9.12 -7.18
CA GLN A 124 3.05 -9.43 -7.82
C GLN A 124 1.90 -9.60 -6.82
N TYR A 125 2.17 -10.19 -5.65
CA TYR A 125 1.15 -10.35 -4.61
C TYR A 125 0.64 -9.01 -4.08
N ASP A 126 1.53 -8.04 -3.90
CA ASP A 126 1.17 -6.71 -3.43
C ASP A 126 0.46 -5.90 -4.52
N ILE A 127 0.84 -6.10 -5.79
CA ILE A 127 0.11 -5.57 -6.95
C ILE A 127 -1.33 -6.12 -7.00
N ASP A 128 -1.52 -7.43 -6.78
CA ASP A 128 -2.83 -8.06 -6.76
C ASP A 128 -3.69 -7.56 -5.59
N LYS A 129 -3.07 -7.27 -4.43
CA LYS A 129 -3.75 -6.58 -3.32
C LYS A 129 -4.21 -5.19 -3.74
N LEU A 130 -3.32 -4.35 -4.26
CA LEU A 130 -3.69 -3.00 -4.72
C LEU A 130 -4.83 -3.05 -5.76
N LYS A 131 -4.78 -4.02 -6.68
CA LYS A 131 -5.85 -4.29 -7.66
C LYS A 131 -7.17 -4.61 -6.97
N ALA A 132 -7.19 -5.51 -6.00
CA ALA A 132 -8.41 -5.84 -5.28
C ALA A 132 -8.99 -4.60 -4.57
N TYR A 133 -8.17 -3.81 -3.87
CA TYR A 133 -8.65 -2.62 -3.16
C TYR A 133 -9.14 -1.51 -4.08
N ILE A 134 -8.51 -1.33 -5.25
CA ILE A 134 -8.88 -0.30 -6.20
C ILE A 134 -10.09 -0.69 -7.05
N THR A 135 -10.35 -1.98 -7.30
CA THR A 135 -11.43 -2.45 -8.19
C THR A 135 -12.68 -2.90 -7.45
N GLU A 136 -12.57 -3.42 -6.23
CA GLU A 136 -13.71 -3.96 -5.48
C GLU A 136 -14.76 -2.88 -5.18
N GLU A 137 -16.02 -3.18 -5.46
CA GLU A 137 -17.13 -2.22 -5.51
C GLU A 137 -17.54 -1.66 -4.14
N THR A 138 -17.24 -2.36 -3.05
CA THR A 138 -17.49 -1.93 -1.67
C THR A 138 -16.30 -1.21 -1.03
N LEU A 139 -15.11 -1.24 -1.65
CA LEU A 139 -13.90 -0.52 -1.22
C LEU A 139 -13.68 0.74 -2.04
N LYS A 140 -13.63 0.65 -3.38
CA LYS A 140 -13.54 1.81 -4.28
C LYS A 140 -12.44 2.82 -3.89
N TYR A 141 -11.24 2.34 -3.56
CA TYR A 141 -10.11 3.25 -3.38
C TYR A 141 -9.89 4.05 -4.66
N GLN A 142 -9.74 5.37 -4.54
CA GLN A 142 -9.57 6.25 -5.70
C GLN A 142 -8.17 6.13 -6.32
N TYR A 143 -7.18 5.83 -5.48
CA TYR A 143 -5.78 5.70 -5.86
C TYR A 143 -5.13 4.50 -5.19
N ALA A 144 -4.13 3.93 -5.87
CA ALA A 144 -3.23 2.94 -5.32
C ALA A 144 -1.78 3.40 -5.50
N ALA A 145 -0.93 3.17 -4.50
CA ALA A 145 0.50 3.43 -4.57
C ALA A 145 1.31 2.19 -4.22
N PHE A 146 2.32 1.90 -5.04
CA PHE A 146 3.35 0.93 -4.74
C PHE A 146 4.67 1.65 -4.53
N ILE A 147 5.34 1.42 -3.41
CA ILE A 147 6.53 2.17 -2.99
C ILE A 147 7.68 1.21 -2.74
N LYS A 148 8.86 1.53 -3.29
CA LYS A 148 10.13 0.88 -2.96
C LYS A 148 11.00 1.83 -2.15
N ILE A 149 11.49 1.40 -0.99
CA ILE A 149 12.29 2.20 -0.06
C ILE A 149 13.59 1.47 0.23
N GLY A 150 14.72 2.17 0.20
CA GLY A 150 15.99 1.60 0.59
C GLY A 150 17.09 2.63 0.81
N ASP A 151 18.23 2.11 1.24
CA ASP A 151 19.50 2.84 1.35
C ASP A 151 20.63 1.96 0.77
N PRO A 152 20.54 1.59 -0.53
CA PRO A 152 21.55 0.75 -1.15
C PRO A 152 22.89 1.47 -1.15
N GLU A 153 23.93 0.82 -0.63
CA GLU A 153 25.30 1.35 -0.63
C GLU A 153 25.44 2.73 0.06
N ASN A 154 24.64 3.01 1.09
CA ASN A 154 24.55 4.32 1.76
C ASN A 154 24.12 5.46 0.83
N ASN A 155 23.30 5.15 -0.18
CA ASN A 155 22.65 6.12 -1.06
C ASN A 155 21.12 6.07 -0.87
N PRO A 156 20.55 6.88 0.04
CA PRO A 156 19.13 6.82 0.37
C PRO A 156 18.26 7.10 -0.84
N LYS A 157 17.43 6.13 -1.23
CA LYS A 157 16.62 6.20 -2.45
C LYS A 157 15.25 5.60 -2.23
N PHE A 158 14.23 6.24 -2.79
CA PHE A 158 12.90 5.67 -2.92
C PHE A 158 12.42 5.73 -4.37
N ASP A 159 11.52 4.83 -4.73
CA ASP A 159 10.75 4.85 -5.97
C ASP A 159 9.28 4.63 -5.64
N TYR A 160 8.39 5.16 -6.47
CA TYR A 160 6.96 4.99 -6.27
C TYR A 160 6.19 5.07 -7.58
N LYS A 161 5.09 4.33 -7.65
CA LYS A 161 4.09 4.44 -8.72
C LYS A 161 2.72 4.65 -8.13
N VAL A 162 2.02 5.68 -8.62
CA VAL A 162 0.63 5.96 -8.28
C VAL A 162 -0.24 5.70 -9.50
N ILE A 163 -1.41 5.09 -9.28
CA ILE A 163 -2.46 4.97 -10.28
C ILE A 163 -3.79 5.42 -9.70
N SER A 164 -4.63 6.03 -10.53
CA SER A 164 -6.04 6.24 -10.26
C SER A 164 -6.90 5.01 -10.62
N ARG A 165 -8.06 4.90 -9.99
CA ARG A 165 -9.06 3.88 -10.33
C ARG A 165 -9.46 3.94 -11.80
N ASP A 166 -9.64 5.13 -12.35
CA ASP A 166 -10.06 5.32 -13.74
C ASP A 166 -8.98 4.85 -14.73
N GLU A 167 -7.72 5.19 -14.49
CA GLU A 167 -6.59 4.67 -15.28
C GLU A 167 -6.57 3.13 -15.24
N TRP A 168 -6.82 2.54 -14.07
CA TRP A 168 -6.80 1.09 -13.92
C TRP A 168 -7.90 0.44 -14.76
N LEU A 169 -9.13 0.92 -14.60
CA LEU A 169 -10.31 0.38 -15.29
C LEU A 169 -10.20 0.54 -16.81
N THR A 170 -9.45 1.52 -17.28
CA THR A 170 -9.25 1.79 -18.73
C THR A 170 -8.11 0.95 -19.32
N GLN A 171 -7.03 0.70 -18.57
CA GLN A 171 -5.83 0.02 -19.09
C GLN A 171 -5.86 -1.50 -18.93
N GLY A 172 -6.77 -2.05 -18.12
CA GLY A 172 -7.01 -3.50 -17.98
C GLY A 172 -5.98 -4.26 -17.14
N GLU A 173 -4.72 -3.86 -17.19
CA GLU A 173 -3.64 -4.35 -16.34
C GLU A 173 -2.68 -3.21 -15.98
N LEU A 174 -2.21 -3.22 -14.73
CA LEU A 174 -1.06 -2.42 -14.38
C LEU A 174 0.23 -3.21 -14.50
N ASN A 175 1.07 -2.77 -15.42
CA ASN A 175 2.49 -3.10 -15.37
C ASN A 175 3.17 -2.15 -14.37
N PHE A 176 3.27 -2.52 -13.10
CA PHE A 176 4.03 -1.73 -12.11
C PHE A 176 5.56 -1.85 -12.30
N GLY A 177 5.97 -2.77 -13.16
CA GLY A 177 7.30 -3.09 -13.68
C GLY A 177 7.09 -4.22 -14.67
#